data_AF-A0A9X7PLQ7-F1
#
_entry.id   AF-A0A9X7PLQ7-F1
#
_cell.length_a   1.000
_cell.length_b   1.000
_cell.length_c   1.000
_cell.angle_alpha   90.00
_cell.angle_beta   90.00
_cell.angle_gamma   90.00
#
_symmetry.space_group_name_H-M   'P 1'
#
loop_
_entity.id
_entity.type
_entity.pdbx_description
1 polymer ?
#
loop_
_entity_poly.entity_id
_entity_poly.type
_entity_poly.pdbx_seq_one_letter_code
_entity_poly.pdbx_strand_id
1 'polypeptide(L)'
;MNKQSVSLILSSVLLGSVIFSASPPVLAASYKHSSPTMEQTEKKVYKTAQSKIKIQTPFSWDHPGPISAVIHPGSPKAAGMRKEPLREIDQVIEQAMRDRVIPGAVVYVVRRGIIVKHEAYGYAKRYEDDSFTEPEQPISMREDTIFDLASISKLFTTTAAMKLYEQGKFSLDDPVAKYIPEFAQNGKEKVTIRQLMTHTSGFAPWIPLYQMGTNRNDRLQIVFAQPLKNPPGTTYTYSDLNMITLGALVERLSGLRLDQFVYKYITKPLGMNDTMYNPPPPLKTRIAATEYQPWTGRGLVWGEVHDENAWALDGVAGHAGVFSTAHDLAIFASMFLQNGTYGGKRILQPETVRLLMENQIPQFPGDDHGLGWELAQGWYMDALSESTTLGHTGYTGTSMVVSPNNNVIAILLTNRVHPTRNTVSTNPLRRKIARLTADAIPVAIPGKERAWFAGYGDGLNAALSTNVTLNEQATLTFDTWHRMEPNVDFGVVEVSSDGTHWTQVGELLTGSGGDWVTKTVTIPAHTTSIRFRYHTDASVNGRGWYVSNIRLTDDSGKKIPVAWESSEWEQRSN
;
A
#
# COMPACT_ATOMS: atom_id res chain seq x y z
N MET A 1 -33.50 -51.85 38.42
CA MET A 1 -33.55 -53.33 38.42
C MET A 1 -32.94 -53.83 37.11
N ASN A 2 -32.17 -54.94 37.17
CA ASN A 2 -31.53 -55.72 36.08
C ASN A 2 -30.74 -54.95 34.99
N LYS A 3 -29.39 -55.04 34.91
CA LYS A 3 -28.44 -56.18 34.73
C LYS A 3 -28.19 -56.51 33.24
N GLN A 4 -26.94 -56.28 32.75
CA GLN A 4 -25.89 -57.28 32.41
C GLN A 4 -26.21 -58.10 31.13
N SER A 5 -25.32 -58.42 30.19
CA SER A 5 -23.92 -58.95 30.24
C SER A 5 -23.25 -58.73 28.84
N VAL A 6 -21.97 -58.39 28.59
CA VAL A 6 -20.63 -59.02 28.84
C VAL A 6 -20.12 -59.98 27.72
N SER A 7 -18.79 -59.91 27.45
CA SER A 7 -17.91 -60.75 26.59
C SER A 7 -17.88 -60.46 25.07
N LEU A 8 -16.76 -60.21 24.35
CA LEU A 8 -15.29 -60.36 24.54
C LEU A 8 -14.74 -61.78 24.24
N ILE A 9 -13.59 -61.83 23.50
CA ILE A 9 -12.70 -62.95 23.04
C ILE A 9 -12.79 -63.23 21.50
N LEU A 10 -11.80 -63.70 20.73
CA LEU A 10 -10.32 -63.50 20.59
C LEU A 10 -9.80 -64.46 19.47
N SER A 11 -8.87 -64.07 18.56
CA SER A 11 -7.98 -64.97 17.74
C SER A 11 -8.62 -66.04 16.79
N SER A 12 -8.00 -66.67 15.77
CA SER A 12 -6.69 -66.56 15.07
C SER A 12 -6.66 -67.36 13.73
N VAL A 13 -5.88 -66.88 12.74
CA VAL A 13 -5.00 -67.57 11.75
C VAL A 13 -5.38 -68.93 11.08
N LEU A 14 -5.40 -68.97 9.74
CA LEU A 14 -4.78 -69.98 8.82
C LEU A 14 -5.01 -69.53 7.34
N LEU A 15 -4.02 -69.16 6.51
CA LEU A 15 -2.97 -69.89 5.75
C LEU A 15 -3.44 -70.65 4.48
N GLY A 16 -2.89 -70.29 3.30
CA GLY A 16 -3.12 -70.96 1.99
C GLY A 16 -2.32 -70.29 0.85
N SER A 17 -1.64 -71.06 0.00
CA SER A 17 -0.47 -70.63 -0.81
C SER A 17 -0.64 -70.52 -2.34
N VAL A 18 -0.03 -69.48 -2.91
CA VAL A 18 0.98 -69.43 -4.03
C VAL A 18 0.84 -70.33 -5.27
N ILE A 19 0.88 -69.71 -6.47
CA ILE A 19 1.64 -70.17 -7.68
C ILE A 19 2.27 -68.94 -8.40
N PHE A 20 3.45 -69.13 -9.00
CA PHE A 20 4.30 -68.15 -9.73
C PHE A 20 4.34 -68.41 -11.25
N SER A 21 4.74 -67.40 -12.05
CA SER A 21 5.36 -67.62 -13.39
C SER A 21 6.31 -66.48 -13.78
N ALA A 22 7.49 -66.82 -14.32
CA ALA A 22 8.53 -65.92 -14.87
C ALA A 22 8.78 -66.25 -16.37
N SER A 23 9.63 -65.60 -17.18
CA SER A 23 10.67 -64.55 -17.02
C SER A 23 10.74 -63.76 -18.38
N PRO A 24 11.85 -63.21 -18.96
CA PRO A 24 13.26 -62.94 -18.54
C PRO A 24 13.70 -61.45 -18.72
N PRO A 25 14.98 -61.07 -18.45
CA PRO A 25 15.46 -59.68 -18.47
C PRO A 25 16.33 -59.30 -19.68
N VAL A 26 16.51 -57.98 -19.93
CA VAL A 26 17.53 -57.42 -20.85
C VAL A 26 18.22 -56.20 -20.21
N LEU A 27 19.53 -56.06 -20.46
CA LEU A 27 20.40 -55.01 -19.91
C LEU A 27 20.17 -53.61 -20.51
N ALA A 28 20.47 -52.58 -19.72
CA ALA A 28 20.94 -51.29 -20.23
C ALA A 28 22.06 -50.74 -19.32
N ALA A 29 23.12 -50.21 -19.93
CA ALA A 29 24.37 -49.86 -19.25
C ALA A 29 24.37 -48.47 -18.59
N SER A 30 25.32 -48.26 -17.68
CA SER A 30 25.53 -47.00 -16.97
C SER A 30 26.03 -45.86 -17.88
N TYR A 31 25.42 -44.68 -17.77
CA TYR A 31 26.09 -43.41 -18.04
C TYR A 31 25.85 -42.42 -16.88
N LYS A 32 26.94 -41.92 -16.29
CA LYS A 32 26.90 -40.86 -15.27
C LYS A 32 26.78 -39.50 -15.96
N HIS A 33 25.70 -38.77 -15.69
CA HIS A 33 25.66 -37.32 -15.80
C HIS A 33 24.95 -36.73 -14.58
N SER A 34 25.76 -36.37 -13.57
CA SER A 34 25.31 -35.63 -12.40
C SER A 34 25.57 -34.13 -12.61
N SER A 35 24.73 -33.50 -13.42
CA SER A 35 24.65 -32.04 -13.48
C SER A 35 23.73 -31.56 -12.34
N PRO A 36 24.20 -30.73 -11.39
CA PRO A 36 23.33 -30.23 -10.33
C PRO A 36 22.27 -29.30 -10.92
N THR A 37 21.00 -29.49 -10.53
CA THR A 37 19.90 -28.60 -10.88
C THR A 37 20.10 -27.21 -10.25
N MET A 38 19.72 -26.15 -10.97
CA MET A 38 19.88 -24.74 -10.55
C MET A 38 19.44 -24.48 -9.10
N GLU A 39 18.34 -25.10 -8.67
CA GLU A 39 17.81 -25.03 -7.29
C GLU A 39 18.84 -25.36 -6.19
N GLN A 40 19.76 -26.29 -6.43
CA GLN A 40 20.76 -26.68 -5.43
C GLN A 40 21.95 -25.73 -5.39
N THR A 41 22.26 -25.08 -6.52
CA THR A 41 23.28 -24.04 -6.61
C THR A 41 22.79 -22.75 -5.94
N GLU A 42 21.55 -22.34 -6.20
CA GLU A 42 20.93 -21.16 -5.56
C GLU A 42 20.87 -21.32 -4.03
N LYS A 43 20.37 -22.46 -3.51
CA LYS A 43 20.33 -22.72 -2.05
C LYS A 43 21.71 -22.73 -1.38
N LYS A 44 22.80 -22.89 -2.14
CA LYS A 44 24.19 -22.78 -1.64
C LYS A 44 24.74 -21.36 -1.74
N VAL A 45 24.44 -20.63 -2.82
CA VAL A 45 24.81 -19.22 -2.98
C VAL A 45 24.11 -18.35 -1.93
N TYR A 46 22.80 -18.53 -1.71
CA TYR A 46 22.04 -17.82 -0.68
C TYR A 46 22.54 -18.08 0.75
N LYS A 47 23.16 -19.22 1.03
CA LYS A 47 23.74 -19.53 2.35
C LYS A 47 25.18 -19.05 2.55
N THR A 48 25.91 -18.76 1.47
CA THR A 48 27.35 -18.44 1.56
C THR A 48 27.61 -16.93 1.68
N ALA A 49 26.64 -16.08 1.31
CA ALA A 49 26.71 -14.63 1.52
C ALA A 49 26.40 -14.18 2.97
N GLN A 50 25.72 -14.99 3.79
CA GLN A 50 25.33 -14.63 5.16
C GLN A 50 26.45 -14.77 6.22
N SER A 51 27.72 -14.62 5.85
CA SER A 51 28.82 -14.70 6.82
C SER A 51 29.02 -13.37 7.58
N LYS A 52 28.56 -13.37 8.85
CA LYS A 52 28.98 -12.45 9.94
C LYS A 52 28.30 -11.06 10.09
N ILE A 53 27.02 -10.93 9.81
CA ILE A 53 26.19 -9.93 10.51
C ILE A 53 24.99 -10.63 11.18
N LYS A 54 24.95 -10.63 12.51
CA LYS A 54 23.74 -11.02 13.25
C LYS A 54 22.77 -9.84 13.27
N ILE A 55 21.73 -9.91 12.45
CA ILE A 55 20.51 -9.09 12.58
C ILE A 55 19.81 -9.49 13.90
N GLN A 56 19.25 -8.52 14.61
CA GLN A 56 18.83 -8.69 16.01
C GLN A 56 17.39 -8.30 16.31
N THR A 57 16.81 -7.38 15.54
CA THR A 57 15.36 -7.20 15.46
C THR A 57 14.78 -8.43 14.76
N PRO A 58 13.92 -9.24 15.41
CA PRO A 58 13.30 -10.39 14.74
C PRO A 58 12.30 -9.94 13.66
N PHE A 59 11.79 -8.71 13.78
CA PHE A 59 10.90 -8.09 12.81
C PHE A 59 11.37 -6.64 12.54
N SER A 60 11.82 -6.36 11.32
CA SER A 60 12.31 -5.05 10.87
C SER A 60 11.63 -4.66 9.55
N TRP A 61 12.04 -3.53 8.97
CA TRP A 61 11.81 -3.24 7.55
C TRP A 61 12.35 -4.39 6.67
N ASP A 62 11.64 -4.71 5.58
CA ASP A 62 11.82 -5.88 4.68
C ASP A 62 11.78 -7.28 5.32
N HIS A 63 11.74 -7.36 6.65
CA HIS A 63 11.72 -8.60 7.41
C HIS A 63 10.57 -8.59 8.42
N PRO A 64 9.31 -8.54 7.97
CA PRO A 64 8.16 -8.53 8.88
C PRO A 64 7.92 -9.87 9.58
N GLY A 65 8.51 -10.98 9.10
CA GLY A 65 8.19 -12.31 9.61
C GLY A 65 6.72 -12.71 9.35
N PRO A 66 6.17 -13.67 10.11
CA PRO A 66 4.85 -14.23 9.84
C PRO A 66 3.73 -13.22 10.07
N ILE A 67 2.71 -13.30 9.21
CA ILE A 67 1.43 -12.60 9.28
C ILE A 67 0.35 -13.51 9.92
N SER A 68 -0.53 -12.92 10.71
CA SER A 68 -1.65 -13.63 11.34
C SER A 68 -2.84 -13.77 10.38
N ALA A 69 -3.51 -14.91 10.42
CA ALA A 69 -4.61 -15.25 9.50
C ALA A 69 -5.81 -14.28 9.55
N VAL A 70 -6.00 -13.61 10.68
CA VAL A 70 -7.01 -12.59 10.94
C VAL A 70 -6.37 -11.40 11.68
N ILE A 71 -6.92 -10.21 11.47
CA ILE A 71 -6.48 -9.01 12.19
C ILE A 71 -7.03 -9.02 13.62
N HIS A 72 -6.20 -8.65 14.60
CA HIS A 72 -6.57 -8.64 16.01
C HIS A 72 -5.86 -7.51 16.77
N PRO A 73 -6.44 -6.98 17.86
CA PRO A 73 -5.80 -5.94 18.67
C PRO A 73 -4.46 -6.38 19.27
N GLY A 74 -3.50 -5.47 19.36
CA GLY A 74 -2.25 -5.71 20.09
C GLY A 74 -1.44 -4.45 20.33
N SER A 75 -0.14 -4.61 20.58
CA SER A 75 0.77 -3.48 20.83
C SER A 75 1.73 -3.26 19.64
N PRO A 76 2.21 -2.02 19.42
CA PRO A 76 3.28 -1.74 18.46
C PRO A 76 4.47 -2.69 18.63
N LYS A 77 4.92 -2.92 19.87
CA LYS A 77 6.02 -3.85 20.18
C LYS A 77 5.75 -5.27 19.70
N ALA A 78 4.54 -5.81 19.86
CA ALA A 78 4.19 -7.14 19.37
C ALA A 78 4.20 -7.21 17.83
N ALA A 79 3.82 -6.13 17.16
CA ALA A 79 3.89 -5.97 15.70
C ALA A 79 5.33 -5.72 15.18
N GLY A 80 6.31 -5.51 16.05
CA GLY A 80 7.67 -5.10 15.66
C GLY A 80 7.72 -3.64 15.22
N MET A 81 7.05 -2.76 15.95
CA MET A 81 6.95 -1.33 15.67
C MET A 81 7.25 -0.50 16.94
N ARG A 82 7.87 0.66 16.74
CA ARG A 82 8.06 1.74 17.73
C ARG A 82 6.71 2.41 18.01
N LYS A 83 6.52 2.93 19.23
CA LYS A 83 5.23 3.53 19.64
C LYS A 83 5.16 5.01 19.32
N GLU A 84 6.31 5.66 19.24
CA GLU A 84 6.48 7.10 19.22
C GLU A 84 5.93 7.72 17.92
N PRO A 85 6.31 7.24 16.70
CA PRO A 85 5.72 7.77 15.46
C PRO A 85 4.21 7.51 15.34
N LEU A 86 3.70 6.41 15.94
CA LEU A 86 2.25 6.11 15.95
C LEU A 86 1.44 7.04 16.87
N ARG A 87 2.09 7.71 17.83
CA ARG A 87 1.49 8.77 18.66
C ARG A 87 1.60 10.15 18.00
N GLU A 88 2.66 10.41 17.25
CA GLU A 88 2.80 11.66 16.49
C GLU A 88 1.68 11.85 15.45
N ILE A 89 1.08 10.74 14.98
CA ILE A 89 -0.13 10.74 14.16
C ILE A 89 -1.27 11.54 14.82
N ASP A 90 -1.43 11.47 16.15
CA ASP A 90 -2.49 12.16 16.88
C ASP A 90 -2.38 13.66 16.68
N GLN A 91 -1.17 14.19 16.89
CA GLN A 91 -0.85 15.61 16.73
C GLN A 91 -1.02 16.06 15.27
N VAL A 92 -0.66 15.21 14.30
CA VAL A 92 -0.85 15.47 12.86
C VAL A 92 -2.34 15.58 12.49
N ILE A 93 -3.18 14.68 13.00
CA ILE A 93 -4.64 14.70 12.74
C ILE A 93 -5.30 15.88 13.44
N GLU A 94 -4.97 16.12 14.70
CA GLU A 94 -5.45 17.30 15.43
C GLU A 94 -5.07 18.61 14.75
N GLN A 95 -3.83 18.71 14.24
CA GLN A 95 -3.38 19.89 13.52
C GLN A 95 -4.17 20.06 12.21
N ALA A 96 -4.39 18.99 11.46
CA ALA A 96 -5.22 19.02 10.25
C ALA A 96 -6.67 19.44 10.53
N MET A 97 -7.23 19.11 11.71
CA MET A 97 -8.54 19.62 12.15
C MET A 97 -8.51 21.09 12.56
N ARG A 98 -7.45 21.55 13.27
CA ARG A 98 -7.25 22.97 13.62
C ARG A 98 -7.13 23.84 12.35
N ASP A 99 -6.40 23.35 11.37
CA ASP A 99 -6.18 23.99 10.06
C ASP A 99 -7.35 23.81 9.08
N ARG A 100 -8.46 23.19 9.52
CA ARG A 100 -9.69 22.95 8.72
C ARG A 100 -9.49 22.16 7.43
N VAL A 101 -8.44 21.32 7.37
CA VAL A 101 -8.20 20.36 6.27
C VAL A 101 -9.28 19.27 6.29
N ILE A 102 -9.70 18.85 7.48
CA ILE A 102 -10.70 17.80 7.73
C ILE A 102 -11.58 18.14 8.96
N PRO A 103 -12.89 17.81 8.97
CA PRO A 103 -13.73 17.89 10.17
C PRO A 103 -13.52 16.73 11.16
N GLY A 104 -13.07 15.59 10.65
CA GLY A 104 -12.77 14.40 11.44
C GLY A 104 -12.13 13.28 10.63
N ALA A 105 -11.63 12.27 11.33
CA ALA A 105 -10.93 11.13 10.74
C ALA A 105 -11.08 9.85 11.57
N VAL A 106 -10.91 8.69 10.93
CA VAL A 106 -10.49 7.44 11.56
C VAL A 106 -9.14 7.04 10.98
N VAL A 107 -8.16 6.81 11.86
CA VAL A 107 -6.85 6.26 11.48
C VAL A 107 -6.78 4.80 11.92
N TYR A 108 -6.31 3.94 11.03
CA TYR A 108 -6.20 2.51 11.28
C TYR A 108 -4.88 1.98 10.73
N VAL A 109 -4.07 1.35 11.60
CA VAL A 109 -2.77 0.79 11.24
C VAL A 109 -2.70 -0.66 11.71
N VAL A 110 -2.42 -1.57 10.78
CA VAL A 110 -2.19 -2.98 11.03
C VAL A 110 -0.82 -3.37 10.52
N ARG A 111 -0.06 -4.13 11.31
CA ARG A 111 1.13 -4.81 10.81
C ARG A 111 1.14 -6.27 11.24
N ARG A 112 1.38 -7.19 10.30
CA ARG A 112 1.40 -8.66 10.50
C ARG A 112 0.10 -9.23 11.09
N GLY A 113 -1.02 -8.56 10.83
CA GLY A 113 -2.32 -8.88 11.42
C GLY A 113 -2.51 -8.38 12.85
N ILE A 114 -1.60 -7.57 13.40
CA ILE A 114 -1.78 -6.91 14.69
C ILE A 114 -2.22 -5.46 14.44
N ILE A 115 -3.39 -5.08 14.95
CA ILE A 115 -3.90 -3.71 14.97
C ILE A 115 -3.10 -2.95 16.02
N VAL A 116 -2.35 -1.93 15.59
CA VAL A 116 -1.49 -1.10 16.46
C VAL A 116 -2.01 0.32 16.65
N LYS A 117 -2.96 0.74 15.80
CA LYS A 117 -3.73 1.98 15.93
C LYS A 117 -5.12 1.78 15.32
N HIS A 118 -6.17 2.19 16.03
CA HIS A 118 -7.55 2.28 15.56
C HIS A 118 -8.20 3.38 16.39
N GLU A 119 -8.19 4.61 15.87
CA GLU A 119 -8.56 5.80 16.65
C GLU A 119 -9.39 6.76 15.80
N ALA A 120 -10.31 7.46 16.46
CA ALA A 120 -11.28 8.36 15.83
C ALA A 120 -11.14 9.79 16.39
N TYR A 121 -11.27 10.77 15.50
CA TYR A 121 -10.97 12.18 15.77
C TYR A 121 -12.05 13.08 15.17
N GLY A 122 -12.42 14.14 15.88
CA GLY A 122 -13.35 15.16 15.38
C GLY A 122 -14.78 14.65 15.19
N TYR A 123 -15.38 14.97 14.04
CA TYR A 123 -16.83 14.83 13.82
C TYR A 123 -17.17 14.06 12.53
N ALA A 124 -18.06 13.08 12.66
CA ALA A 124 -18.72 12.42 11.53
C ALA A 124 -19.73 13.37 10.84
N LYS A 125 -20.42 14.24 11.60
CA LYS A 125 -21.23 15.35 11.09
C LYS A 125 -21.01 16.58 11.95
N ARG A 126 -20.48 17.64 11.36
CA ARG A 126 -20.15 18.91 12.03
C ARG A 126 -21.02 20.09 11.61
N TYR A 127 -21.53 20.07 10.39
CA TYR A 127 -22.22 21.21 9.77
C TYR A 127 -23.52 20.75 9.09
N GLU A 128 -24.47 21.67 8.91
CA GLU A 128 -25.69 21.43 8.11
C GLU A 128 -25.57 21.88 6.65
N ASP A 129 -24.75 22.89 6.38
CA ASP A 129 -24.65 23.59 5.09
C ASP A 129 -23.22 24.03 4.75
N ASP A 130 -23.01 24.53 3.54
CA ASP A 130 -21.76 25.13 3.05
C ASP A 130 -21.45 26.52 3.63
N SER A 131 -22.37 27.08 4.42
CA SER A 131 -22.14 28.27 5.25
C SER A 131 -21.50 27.94 6.61
N PHE A 132 -21.17 26.66 6.84
CA PHE A 132 -20.57 26.13 8.07
C PHE A 132 -21.45 26.32 9.32
N THR A 133 -22.78 26.29 9.15
CA THR A 133 -23.73 26.27 10.27
C THR A 133 -23.54 25.00 11.10
N GLU A 134 -23.09 25.12 12.35
CA GLU A 134 -22.99 23.99 13.27
C GLU A 134 -24.39 23.62 13.83
N PRO A 135 -24.77 22.32 13.87
CA PRO A 135 -26.06 21.88 14.37
C PRO A 135 -26.10 21.90 15.91
N GLU A 136 -27.30 21.91 16.49
CA GLU A 136 -27.49 21.76 17.95
C GLU A 136 -26.84 20.48 18.50
N GLN A 137 -26.80 19.42 17.70
CA GLN A 137 -26.22 18.12 18.05
C GLN A 137 -25.28 17.64 16.92
N PRO A 138 -23.99 18.02 16.93
CA PRO A 138 -23.01 17.45 16.02
C PRO A 138 -22.72 16.00 16.40
N ILE A 139 -22.37 15.17 15.41
CA ILE A 139 -22.07 13.75 15.62
C ILE A 139 -20.57 13.58 15.68
N SER A 140 -20.05 13.24 16.86
CA SER A 140 -18.64 12.88 17.06
C SER A 140 -18.24 11.68 16.19
N MET A 141 -17.01 11.71 15.68
CA MET A 141 -16.42 10.59 14.96
C MET A 141 -16.25 9.38 15.90
N ARG A 142 -16.39 8.16 15.36
CA ARG A 142 -16.18 6.93 16.12
C ARG A 142 -15.34 5.95 15.32
N GLU A 143 -14.71 5.02 16.03
CA GLU A 143 -13.93 3.91 15.46
C GLU A 143 -14.75 3.05 14.47
N ASP A 144 -16.06 2.97 14.68
CA ASP A 144 -17.03 2.26 13.85
C ASP A 144 -17.71 3.14 12.78
N THR A 145 -17.29 4.39 12.60
CA THR A 145 -17.89 5.27 11.59
C THR A 145 -17.67 4.70 10.19
N ILE A 146 -18.77 4.65 9.44
CA ILE A 146 -18.84 4.21 8.05
C ILE A 146 -18.60 5.43 7.17
N PHE A 147 -17.68 5.33 6.21
CA PHE A 147 -17.36 6.41 5.27
C PHE A 147 -17.75 6.01 3.85
N ASP A 148 -18.19 6.98 3.05
CA ASP A 148 -18.13 6.86 1.59
C ASP A 148 -16.66 6.77 1.17
N LEU A 149 -16.29 5.64 0.58
CA LEU A 149 -14.93 5.36 0.15
C LEU A 149 -14.51 6.11 -1.12
N ALA A 150 -15.47 6.72 -1.83
CA ALA A 150 -15.28 7.33 -3.15
C ALA A 150 -14.49 6.36 -4.07
N SER A 151 -13.41 6.82 -4.71
CA SER A 151 -12.65 6.03 -5.68
C SER A 151 -12.01 4.73 -5.17
N ILE A 152 -11.82 4.52 -3.86
CA ILE A 152 -11.38 3.21 -3.34
C ILE A 152 -12.39 2.09 -3.71
N SER A 153 -13.65 2.45 -4.00
CA SER A 153 -14.66 1.54 -4.59
C SER A 153 -14.17 0.80 -5.84
N LYS A 154 -13.28 1.41 -6.63
CA LYS A 154 -12.72 0.80 -7.86
C LYS A 154 -12.05 -0.54 -7.59
N LEU A 155 -11.40 -0.70 -6.44
CA LEU A 155 -10.74 -1.94 -6.02
C LEU A 155 -11.74 -3.09 -5.81
N PHE A 156 -12.96 -2.79 -5.35
CA PHE A 156 -14.03 -3.78 -5.23
C PHE A 156 -14.53 -4.20 -6.62
N THR A 157 -14.65 -3.25 -7.54
CA THR A 157 -15.04 -3.49 -8.94
C THR A 157 -14.01 -4.33 -9.69
N THR A 158 -12.70 -4.03 -9.58
CA THR A 158 -11.66 -4.85 -10.23
C THR A 158 -11.54 -6.22 -9.58
N THR A 159 -11.69 -6.34 -8.24
CA THR A 159 -11.79 -7.63 -7.56
C THR A 159 -12.99 -8.46 -8.05
N ALA A 160 -14.16 -7.83 -8.22
CA ALA A 160 -15.36 -8.50 -8.74
C ALA A 160 -15.18 -8.99 -10.19
N ALA A 161 -14.58 -8.15 -11.05
CA ALA A 161 -14.24 -8.53 -12.42
C ALA A 161 -13.20 -9.65 -12.46
N MET A 162 -12.14 -9.58 -11.65
CA MET A 162 -11.14 -10.65 -11.57
C MET A 162 -11.71 -11.95 -11.00
N LYS A 163 -12.79 -11.90 -10.21
CA LYS A 163 -13.53 -13.09 -9.81
C LYS A 163 -14.29 -13.76 -10.96
N LEU A 164 -14.67 -13.01 -11.99
CA LEU A 164 -15.25 -13.53 -13.24
C LEU A 164 -14.17 -14.01 -14.22
N TYR A 165 -12.99 -13.37 -14.23
CA TYR A 165 -11.80 -13.87 -14.92
C TYR A 165 -11.41 -15.28 -14.45
N GLU A 166 -11.36 -15.52 -13.13
CA GLU A 166 -11.13 -16.86 -12.55
C GLU A 166 -12.17 -17.92 -12.98
N GLN A 167 -13.38 -17.49 -13.34
CA GLN A 167 -14.45 -18.35 -13.83
C GLN A 167 -14.40 -18.55 -15.36
N GLY A 168 -13.34 -18.08 -16.03
CA GLY A 168 -13.17 -18.16 -17.48
C GLY A 168 -14.18 -17.33 -18.28
N LYS A 169 -14.80 -16.31 -17.67
CA LYS A 169 -15.84 -15.49 -18.33
C LYS A 169 -15.27 -14.53 -19.37
N PHE A 170 -14.03 -14.09 -19.18
CA PHE A 170 -13.27 -13.26 -20.13
C PHE A 170 -11.77 -13.48 -19.98
N SER A 171 -11.00 -13.13 -21.01
CA SER A 171 -9.55 -12.91 -20.96
C SER A 171 -9.27 -11.41 -20.84
N LEU A 172 -8.22 -11.01 -20.11
CA LEU A 172 -7.91 -9.59 -19.86
C LEU A 172 -7.78 -8.76 -21.15
N ASP A 173 -7.26 -9.36 -22.22
CA ASP A 173 -7.03 -8.71 -23.51
C ASP A 173 -8.19 -8.92 -24.51
N ASP A 174 -9.33 -9.48 -24.06
CA ASP A 174 -10.56 -9.44 -24.84
C ASP A 174 -11.04 -7.98 -25.02
N PRO A 175 -11.52 -7.60 -26.22
CA PRO A 175 -12.22 -6.33 -26.41
C PRO A 175 -13.50 -6.29 -25.58
N VAL A 176 -13.77 -5.16 -24.91
CA VAL A 176 -15.02 -4.92 -24.14
C VAL A 176 -16.26 -5.12 -25.03
N ALA A 177 -16.15 -4.70 -26.30
CA ALA A 177 -17.13 -4.89 -27.37
C ALA A 177 -17.61 -6.36 -27.55
N LYS A 178 -16.81 -7.36 -27.17
CA LYS A 178 -17.18 -8.78 -27.23
C LYS A 178 -18.35 -9.14 -26.31
N TYR A 179 -18.53 -8.37 -25.22
CA TYR A 179 -19.49 -8.63 -24.16
C TYR A 179 -20.55 -7.53 -24.02
N ILE A 180 -20.20 -6.31 -24.43
CA ILE A 180 -21.07 -5.15 -24.51
C ILE A 180 -21.00 -4.65 -25.97
N PRO A 181 -21.74 -5.26 -26.92
CA PRO A 181 -21.67 -4.88 -28.34
C PRO A 181 -21.98 -3.40 -28.60
N GLU A 182 -22.85 -2.81 -27.78
CA GLU A 182 -23.18 -1.37 -27.84
C GLU A 182 -22.01 -0.45 -27.47
N PHE A 183 -20.91 -0.98 -26.92
CA PHE A 183 -19.65 -0.27 -26.70
C PHE A 183 -18.80 -0.09 -27.97
N ALA A 184 -19.08 -0.88 -29.02
CA ALA A 184 -18.31 -0.94 -30.26
C ALA A 184 -18.58 0.25 -31.20
N GLN A 185 -18.27 1.45 -30.73
CA GLN A 185 -18.48 2.71 -31.44
C GLN A 185 -17.45 3.76 -31.04
N ASN A 186 -17.22 4.74 -31.93
CA ASN A 186 -16.34 5.88 -31.69
C ASN A 186 -14.90 5.49 -31.33
N GLY A 187 -14.36 4.47 -32.00
CA GLY A 187 -12.96 4.02 -31.88
C GLY A 187 -12.70 3.03 -30.73
N LYS A 188 -13.77 2.53 -30.10
CA LYS A 188 -13.70 1.67 -28.90
C LYS A 188 -13.76 0.16 -29.19
N GLU A 189 -13.83 -0.22 -30.46
CA GLU A 189 -14.03 -1.60 -30.91
C GLU A 189 -12.89 -2.55 -30.48
N LYS A 190 -11.70 -1.99 -30.19
CA LYS A 190 -10.50 -2.70 -29.75
C LYS A 190 -10.07 -2.41 -28.31
N VAL A 191 -10.80 -1.59 -27.56
CA VAL A 191 -10.47 -1.30 -26.15
C VAL A 191 -10.62 -2.58 -25.34
N THR A 192 -9.56 -3.00 -24.64
CA THR A 192 -9.55 -4.25 -23.87
C THR A 192 -10.02 -4.05 -22.43
N ILE A 193 -10.41 -5.15 -21.78
CA ILE A 193 -10.80 -5.13 -20.36
C ILE A 193 -9.62 -4.71 -19.47
N ARG A 194 -8.39 -5.13 -19.81
CA ARG A 194 -7.14 -4.65 -19.19
C ARG A 194 -7.03 -3.13 -19.26
N GLN A 195 -7.24 -2.54 -20.44
CA GLN A 195 -7.16 -1.09 -20.63
C GLN A 195 -8.21 -0.29 -19.83
N LEU A 196 -9.36 -0.88 -19.52
CA LEU A 196 -10.28 -0.29 -18.54
C LEU A 196 -9.63 -0.31 -17.14
N MET A 197 -9.17 -1.47 -16.69
CA MET A 197 -8.61 -1.67 -15.34
C MET A 197 -7.34 -0.84 -15.07
N THR A 198 -6.50 -0.60 -16.09
CA THR A 198 -5.24 0.14 -15.98
C THR A 198 -5.35 1.60 -16.42
N HIS A 199 -6.56 2.13 -16.64
CA HIS A 199 -6.79 3.51 -17.06
C HIS A 199 -6.11 3.92 -18.38
N THR A 200 -5.97 3.00 -19.34
CA THR A 200 -5.31 3.23 -20.65
C THR A 200 -6.23 3.05 -21.87
N SER A 201 -7.55 3.04 -21.67
CA SER A 201 -8.55 2.94 -22.74
C SER A 201 -8.59 4.12 -23.71
N GLY A 202 -8.07 5.28 -23.29
CA GLY A 202 -8.17 6.55 -24.02
C GLY A 202 -9.44 7.38 -23.71
N PHE A 203 -10.29 6.97 -22.76
CA PHE A 203 -11.43 7.77 -22.33
C PHE A 203 -11.02 9.12 -21.74
N ALA A 204 -11.96 10.08 -21.76
CA ALA A 204 -11.85 11.29 -20.94
C ALA A 204 -11.85 10.94 -19.43
N PRO A 205 -11.23 11.75 -18.55
CA PRO A 205 -11.26 11.48 -17.11
C PRO A 205 -12.68 11.37 -16.55
N TRP A 206 -13.54 12.31 -16.94
CA TRP A 206 -14.88 12.46 -16.38
C TRP A 206 -15.78 13.22 -17.37
N ILE A 207 -17.09 12.99 -17.26
CA ILE A 207 -18.17 13.79 -17.88
C ILE A 207 -19.28 14.00 -16.83
N PRO A 208 -20.10 15.05 -16.92
CA PRO A 208 -21.21 15.28 -16.00
C PRO A 208 -22.40 14.35 -16.31
N LEU A 209 -22.19 13.04 -16.21
CA LEU A 209 -23.18 11.99 -16.52
C LEU A 209 -24.46 12.15 -15.69
N TYR A 210 -24.36 12.71 -14.48
CA TYR A 210 -25.51 13.04 -13.63
C TYR A 210 -26.47 14.08 -14.25
N GLN A 211 -25.99 14.91 -15.18
CA GLN A 211 -26.79 15.87 -15.95
C GLN A 211 -27.27 15.29 -17.30
N MET A 212 -26.92 14.04 -17.61
CA MET A 212 -27.21 13.39 -18.89
C MET A 212 -28.14 12.18 -18.69
N GLY A 213 -28.99 11.90 -19.68
CA GLY A 213 -29.94 10.78 -19.64
C GLY A 213 -31.03 10.92 -18.55
N THR A 214 -32.08 10.12 -18.65
CA THR A 214 -33.21 10.17 -17.69
C THR A 214 -33.07 9.15 -16.56
N ASN A 215 -32.47 7.99 -16.86
CA ASN A 215 -32.36 6.85 -15.97
C ASN A 215 -30.98 6.16 -16.10
N ARG A 216 -30.72 5.15 -15.25
CA ARG A 216 -29.45 4.40 -15.25
C ARG A 216 -29.10 3.77 -16.59
N ASN A 217 -30.07 3.20 -17.32
CA ASN A 217 -29.80 2.54 -18.59
C ASN A 217 -29.39 3.56 -19.67
N ASP A 218 -30.10 4.69 -19.78
CA ASP A 218 -29.71 5.79 -20.67
C ASP A 218 -28.27 6.24 -20.39
N ARG A 219 -27.93 6.41 -19.10
CA ARG A 219 -26.60 6.84 -18.66
C ARG A 219 -25.51 5.84 -19.01
N LEU A 220 -25.77 4.54 -18.87
CA LEU A 220 -24.83 3.51 -19.33
C LEU A 220 -24.66 3.56 -20.86
N GLN A 221 -25.74 3.75 -21.63
CA GLN A 221 -25.63 3.93 -23.08
C GLN A 221 -24.84 5.19 -23.47
N ILE A 222 -24.97 6.29 -22.73
CA ILE A 222 -24.15 7.50 -22.92
C ILE A 222 -22.66 7.20 -22.65
N VAL A 223 -22.32 6.45 -21.59
CA VAL A 223 -20.93 6.03 -21.32
C VAL A 223 -20.39 5.13 -22.44
N PHE A 224 -21.20 4.20 -22.94
CA PHE A 224 -20.82 3.33 -24.06
C PHE A 224 -20.70 4.09 -25.39
N ALA A 225 -21.49 5.17 -25.57
CA ALA A 225 -21.40 6.05 -26.73
C ALA A 225 -20.24 7.04 -26.65
N GLN A 226 -19.76 7.41 -25.46
CA GLN A 226 -18.75 8.44 -25.26
C GLN A 226 -17.51 8.22 -26.16
N PRO A 227 -17.08 9.21 -26.95
CA PRO A 227 -15.86 9.12 -27.76
C PRO A 227 -14.61 9.12 -26.88
N LEU A 228 -13.56 8.47 -27.39
CA LEU A 228 -12.22 8.53 -26.80
C LEU A 228 -11.57 9.90 -27.03
N LYS A 229 -10.71 10.32 -26.10
CA LYS A 229 -9.80 11.47 -26.28
C LYS A 229 -8.46 11.06 -26.87
N ASN A 230 -7.95 9.88 -26.50
CA ASN A 230 -6.68 9.34 -26.96
C ASN A 230 -6.90 7.96 -27.61
N PRO A 231 -6.02 7.49 -28.51
CA PRO A 231 -6.05 6.11 -28.97
C PRO A 231 -5.90 5.11 -27.80
N PRO A 232 -6.53 3.92 -27.85
CA PRO A 232 -6.38 2.91 -26.81
C PRO A 232 -4.92 2.46 -26.64
N GLY A 233 -4.45 2.45 -25.40
CA GLY A 233 -3.12 1.98 -25.02
C GLY A 233 -1.98 2.98 -25.20
N THR A 234 -2.21 4.21 -25.68
CA THR A 234 -1.15 5.21 -25.91
C THR A 234 -0.94 6.20 -24.78
N THR A 235 -1.85 6.26 -23.81
CA THR A 235 -1.85 7.29 -22.76
C THR A 235 -2.54 6.76 -21.51
N TYR A 236 -1.91 6.93 -20.34
CA TYR A 236 -2.59 6.78 -19.07
C TYR A 236 -3.52 7.98 -18.82
N THR A 237 -4.75 7.73 -18.40
CA THR A 237 -5.73 8.77 -18.07
C THR A 237 -6.70 8.22 -17.02
N TYR A 238 -6.47 8.61 -15.76
CA TYR A 238 -7.38 8.29 -14.67
C TYR A 238 -8.81 8.71 -15.05
N SER A 239 -9.73 7.75 -15.07
CA SER A 239 -11.03 7.90 -15.74
C SER A 239 -12.12 7.04 -15.10
N ASP A 240 -13.20 7.68 -14.66
CA ASP A 240 -14.34 6.98 -14.06
C ASP A 240 -15.14 6.16 -15.08
N LEU A 241 -15.12 6.56 -16.36
CA LEU A 241 -15.82 5.89 -17.45
C LEU A 241 -15.33 4.45 -17.66
N ASN A 242 -14.04 4.20 -17.41
CA ASN A 242 -13.49 2.85 -17.41
C ASN A 242 -14.18 1.95 -16.39
N MET A 243 -14.34 2.48 -15.17
CA MET A 243 -14.80 1.72 -14.02
C MET A 243 -16.32 1.59 -14.03
N ILE A 244 -17.06 2.60 -14.53
CA ILE A 244 -18.50 2.47 -14.85
C ILE A 244 -18.71 1.35 -15.88
N THR A 245 -17.92 1.34 -16.97
CA THR A 245 -17.98 0.30 -18.01
C THR A 245 -17.64 -1.08 -17.43
N LEU A 246 -16.61 -1.18 -16.59
CA LEU A 246 -16.21 -2.42 -15.93
C LEU A 246 -17.29 -2.95 -14.96
N GLY A 247 -17.97 -2.05 -14.23
CA GLY A 247 -19.12 -2.40 -13.40
C GLY A 247 -20.25 -3.00 -14.23
N ALA A 248 -20.61 -2.37 -15.36
CA ALA A 248 -21.62 -2.91 -16.27
C ALA A 248 -21.22 -4.25 -16.90
N LEU A 249 -19.92 -4.48 -17.14
CA LEU A 249 -19.39 -5.77 -17.59
C LEU A 249 -19.59 -6.87 -16.53
N VAL A 250 -19.31 -6.58 -15.25
CA VAL A 250 -19.59 -7.50 -14.13
C VAL A 250 -21.06 -7.87 -14.09
N GLU A 251 -21.97 -6.90 -14.26
CA GLU A 251 -23.42 -7.15 -14.29
C GLU A 251 -23.83 -8.02 -15.48
N ARG A 252 -23.37 -7.67 -16.70
CA ARG A 252 -23.65 -8.39 -17.95
C ARG A 252 -23.18 -9.85 -17.91
N LEU A 253 -22.02 -10.13 -17.31
CA LEU A 253 -21.43 -11.47 -17.28
C LEU A 253 -21.90 -12.35 -16.10
N SER A 254 -22.38 -11.74 -15.02
CA SER A 254 -22.83 -12.46 -13.82
C SER A 254 -24.35 -12.59 -13.68
N GLY A 255 -25.11 -11.70 -14.32
CA GLY A 255 -26.56 -11.59 -14.13
C GLY A 255 -26.96 -11.01 -12.76
N LEU A 256 -26.01 -10.50 -11.98
CA LEU A 256 -26.23 -9.84 -10.69
C LEU A 256 -25.85 -8.37 -10.79
N ARG A 257 -26.57 -7.49 -10.08
CA ARG A 257 -26.17 -6.08 -9.93
C ARG A 257 -24.83 -6.00 -9.16
N LEU A 258 -24.00 -5.00 -9.43
CA LEU A 258 -22.62 -4.94 -8.90
C LEU A 258 -22.57 -5.02 -7.36
N ASP A 259 -23.47 -4.32 -6.68
CA ASP A 259 -23.67 -4.38 -5.22
C ASP A 259 -23.94 -5.80 -4.71
N GLN A 260 -24.84 -6.53 -5.37
CA GLN A 260 -25.17 -7.93 -5.05
C GLN A 260 -23.99 -8.87 -5.31
N PHE A 261 -23.22 -8.65 -6.38
CA PHE A 261 -22.04 -9.46 -6.71
C PHE A 261 -20.92 -9.25 -5.69
N VAL A 262 -20.58 -7.99 -5.39
CA VAL A 262 -19.58 -7.61 -4.38
C VAL A 262 -19.98 -8.15 -3.01
N TYR A 263 -21.25 -8.00 -2.60
CA TYR A 263 -21.74 -8.58 -1.35
C TYR A 263 -21.57 -10.10 -1.32
N LYS A 264 -22.07 -10.81 -2.34
CA LYS A 264 -22.10 -12.27 -2.37
C LYS A 264 -20.71 -12.93 -2.42
N TYR A 265 -19.77 -12.36 -3.17
CA TYR A 265 -18.49 -13.00 -3.48
C TYR A 265 -17.27 -12.35 -2.82
N ILE A 266 -17.41 -11.15 -2.23
CA ILE A 266 -16.30 -10.42 -1.58
C ILE A 266 -16.63 -10.12 -0.12
N THR A 267 -17.56 -9.22 0.19
CA THR A 267 -17.69 -8.69 1.57
C THR A 267 -18.28 -9.72 2.53
N LYS A 268 -19.35 -10.44 2.14
CA LYS A 268 -19.94 -11.52 2.96
C LYS A 268 -18.95 -12.66 3.28
N PRO A 269 -18.22 -13.26 2.31
CA PRO A 269 -17.26 -14.32 2.63
C PRO A 269 -16.02 -13.83 3.39
N LEU A 270 -15.68 -12.53 3.33
CA LEU A 270 -14.64 -11.92 4.17
C LEU A 270 -15.12 -11.58 5.59
N GLY A 271 -16.43 -11.50 5.83
CA GLY A 271 -17.00 -11.07 7.12
C GLY A 271 -17.03 -9.55 7.30
N MET A 272 -16.96 -8.79 6.21
CA MET A 272 -17.04 -7.32 6.19
C MET A 272 -18.51 -6.90 6.30
N ASN A 273 -19.00 -6.75 7.53
CA ASN A 273 -20.41 -6.56 7.84
C ASN A 273 -20.89 -5.10 7.68
N ASP A 274 -19.97 -4.14 7.73
CA ASP A 274 -20.23 -2.70 7.56
C ASP A 274 -19.74 -2.18 6.20
N THR A 275 -19.43 -3.06 5.23
CA THR A 275 -19.14 -2.70 3.84
C THR A 275 -20.30 -2.98 2.90
N MET A 276 -20.85 -1.94 2.27
CA MET A 276 -22.02 -2.02 1.38
C MET A 276 -22.12 -0.87 0.39
N TYR A 277 -22.91 -1.01 -0.67
CA TYR A 277 -23.46 0.12 -1.41
C TYR A 277 -24.82 0.53 -0.80
N ASN A 278 -25.24 1.78 -0.97
CA ASN A 278 -26.56 2.29 -0.54
C ASN A 278 -26.95 1.86 0.89
N PRO A 279 -26.19 2.29 1.92
CA PRO A 279 -26.43 1.87 3.29
C PRO A 279 -27.85 2.28 3.76
N PRO A 280 -28.57 1.39 4.49
CA PRO A 280 -29.97 1.63 4.82
C PRO A 280 -30.15 2.76 5.85
N PRO A 281 -31.31 3.44 5.88
CA PRO A 281 -31.55 4.61 6.75
C PRO A 281 -31.16 4.47 8.24
N PRO A 282 -31.33 3.31 8.92
CA PRO A 282 -30.90 3.15 10.31
C PRO A 282 -29.39 3.33 10.54
N LEU A 283 -28.55 3.21 9.51
CA LEU A 283 -27.10 3.44 9.61
C LEU A 283 -26.71 4.92 9.47
N LYS A 284 -27.63 5.85 9.18
CA LYS A 284 -27.30 7.26 8.88
C LYS A 284 -26.44 7.92 9.96
N THR A 285 -26.73 7.71 11.25
CA THR A 285 -25.93 8.22 12.39
C THR A 285 -24.63 7.45 12.67
N ARG A 286 -24.37 6.36 11.94
CA ARG A 286 -23.06 5.69 11.84
C ARG A 286 -22.24 6.15 10.63
N ILE A 287 -22.83 6.92 9.70
CA ILE A 287 -22.16 7.35 8.48
C ILE A 287 -21.61 8.76 8.65
N ALA A 288 -20.39 9.01 8.17
CA ALA A 288 -19.86 10.36 8.06
C ALA A 288 -20.62 11.15 6.99
N ALA A 289 -21.12 12.33 7.34
CA ALA A 289 -21.69 13.27 6.39
C ALA A 289 -20.59 13.74 5.42
N THR A 290 -20.97 13.95 4.16
CA THR A 290 -20.08 14.45 3.11
C THR A 290 -20.46 15.91 2.80
N GLU A 291 -20.76 16.23 1.56
CA GLU A 291 -20.87 17.60 1.09
C GLU A 291 -22.31 18.11 1.05
N TYR A 292 -22.50 19.42 1.26
CA TYR A 292 -23.71 20.14 0.91
C TYR A 292 -23.74 20.43 -0.60
N GLN A 293 -24.63 19.74 -1.34
CA GLN A 293 -24.76 19.80 -2.81
C GLN A 293 -26.13 20.41 -3.21
N PRO A 294 -26.31 21.74 -3.17
CA PRO A 294 -27.55 22.39 -3.58
C PRO A 294 -27.76 22.33 -5.11
N TRP A 295 -26.69 22.29 -5.92
CA TRP A 295 -26.80 22.25 -7.40
C TRP A 295 -27.38 20.96 -7.97
N THR A 296 -27.40 19.87 -7.20
CA THR A 296 -28.10 18.62 -7.53
C THR A 296 -29.46 18.51 -6.83
N GLY A 297 -29.85 19.50 -6.03
CA GLY A 297 -31.07 19.46 -5.20
C GLY A 297 -30.99 18.52 -4.00
N ARG A 298 -29.81 17.97 -3.67
CA ARG A 298 -29.63 16.95 -2.63
C ARG A 298 -29.47 17.53 -1.21
N GLY A 299 -29.05 18.80 -1.10
CA GLY A 299 -28.71 19.39 0.21
C GLY A 299 -27.49 18.68 0.82
N LEU A 300 -27.49 18.48 2.14
CA LEU A 300 -26.39 17.75 2.81
C LEU A 300 -26.40 16.25 2.46
N VAL A 301 -25.42 15.83 1.66
CA VAL A 301 -25.23 14.44 1.27
C VAL A 301 -24.72 13.63 2.46
N TRP A 302 -25.62 12.82 3.03
CA TRP A 302 -25.37 12.04 4.23
C TRP A 302 -26.20 10.75 4.24
N GLY A 303 -25.51 9.61 4.16
CA GLY A 303 -26.11 8.28 3.95
C GLY A 303 -26.25 7.86 2.47
N GLU A 304 -25.78 8.71 1.55
CA GLU A 304 -25.79 8.47 0.09
C GLU A 304 -24.40 8.75 -0.49
N VAL A 305 -24.07 8.16 -1.64
CA VAL A 305 -22.78 8.39 -2.31
C VAL A 305 -22.59 9.88 -2.69
N HIS A 306 -21.41 10.40 -2.40
CA HIS A 306 -20.97 11.78 -2.65
C HIS A 306 -20.90 12.09 -4.15
N ASP A 307 -20.29 11.19 -4.92
CA ASP A 307 -20.09 11.33 -6.36
C ASP A 307 -21.44 11.38 -7.11
N GLU A 308 -21.66 12.46 -7.85
CA GLU A 308 -22.92 12.73 -8.53
C GLU A 308 -23.23 11.71 -9.64
N ASN A 309 -22.21 11.18 -10.33
CA ASN A 309 -22.39 10.20 -11.40
C ASN A 309 -22.79 8.83 -10.83
N ALA A 310 -22.21 8.41 -9.70
CA ALA A 310 -22.58 7.18 -9.00
C ALA A 310 -23.99 7.30 -8.40
N TRP A 311 -24.32 8.45 -7.82
CA TRP A 311 -25.69 8.76 -7.37
C TRP A 311 -26.70 8.63 -8.51
N ALA A 312 -26.41 9.23 -9.67
CA ALA A 312 -27.24 9.16 -10.87
C ALA A 312 -27.28 7.76 -11.56
N LEU A 313 -26.45 6.81 -11.11
CA LEU A 313 -26.46 5.39 -11.49
C LEU A 313 -27.09 4.52 -10.37
N ASP A 314 -28.07 5.09 -9.66
CA ASP A 314 -28.81 4.48 -8.55
C ASP A 314 -27.92 4.07 -7.36
N GLY A 315 -26.86 4.84 -7.13
CA GLY A 315 -25.85 4.66 -6.07
C GLY A 315 -24.90 3.47 -6.26
N VAL A 316 -24.99 2.74 -7.38
CA VAL A 316 -24.19 1.53 -7.66
C VAL A 316 -23.50 1.65 -9.00
N ALA A 317 -22.27 2.14 -8.94
CA ALA A 317 -21.36 2.28 -10.07
C ALA A 317 -20.00 1.64 -9.76
N GLY A 318 -19.22 1.34 -10.80
CA GLY A 318 -17.92 0.71 -10.61
C GLY A 318 -16.81 1.67 -10.15
N HIS A 319 -17.02 2.99 -10.28
CA HIS A 319 -16.01 4.00 -9.94
C HIS A 319 -16.13 4.57 -8.52
N ALA A 320 -17.32 4.53 -7.91
CA ALA A 320 -17.65 5.05 -6.58
C ALA A 320 -18.94 4.39 -6.04
N GLY A 321 -19.23 4.53 -4.74
CA GLY A 321 -20.48 4.10 -4.09
C GLY A 321 -20.35 3.05 -2.98
N VAL A 322 -19.14 2.51 -2.74
CA VAL A 322 -18.90 1.64 -1.58
C VAL A 322 -18.76 2.47 -0.32
N PHE A 323 -19.50 2.10 0.71
CA PHE A 323 -19.37 2.56 2.09
C PHE A 323 -18.63 1.50 2.91
N SER A 324 -17.76 1.89 3.84
CA SER A 324 -17.07 0.95 4.75
C SER A 324 -16.54 1.61 6.03
N THR A 325 -16.29 0.81 7.06
CA THR A 325 -15.40 1.16 8.17
C THR A 325 -13.93 0.95 7.80
N ALA A 326 -13.02 1.50 8.60
CA ALA A 326 -11.57 1.26 8.45
C ALA A 326 -11.18 -0.20 8.79
N HIS A 327 -11.89 -0.85 9.71
CA HIS A 327 -11.68 -2.25 10.08
C HIS A 327 -11.97 -3.19 8.90
N ASP A 328 -13.14 -3.07 8.28
CA ASP A 328 -13.52 -3.92 7.15
C ASP A 328 -12.62 -3.66 5.92
N LEU A 329 -12.21 -2.41 5.70
CA LEU A 329 -11.26 -2.10 4.63
C LEU A 329 -9.87 -2.71 4.90
N ALA A 330 -9.46 -2.84 6.16
CA ALA A 330 -8.24 -3.56 6.52
C ALA A 330 -8.38 -5.10 6.38
N ILE A 331 -9.58 -5.66 6.54
CA ILE A 331 -9.86 -7.07 6.19
C ILE A 331 -9.66 -7.27 4.68
N PHE A 332 -10.23 -6.38 3.86
CA PHE A 332 -10.06 -6.39 2.40
C PHE A 332 -8.58 -6.30 2.00
N ALA A 333 -7.82 -5.34 2.54
CA ALA A 333 -6.38 -5.24 2.32
C ALA A 333 -5.60 -6.47 2.79
N SER A 334 -5.98 -7.05 3.93
CA SER A 334 -5.33 -8.26 4.47
C SER A 334 -5.53 -9.50 3.60
N MET A 335 -6.56 -9.51 2.73
CA MET A 335 -6.78 -10.57 1.75
C MET A 335 -5.72 -10.55 0.64
N PHE A 336 -5.26 -9.37 0.21
CA PHE A 336 -4.16 -9.21 -0.75
C PHE A 336 -2.81 -9.59 -0.13
N LEU A 337 -2.51 -9.10 1.08
CA LEU A 337 -1.29 -9.48 1.82
C LEU A 337 -1.15 -11.00 2.04
N GLN A 338 -2.27 -11.73 2.05
CA GLN A 338 -2.33 -13.17 2.27
C GLN A 338 -2.73 -13.94 0.99
N ASN A 339 -2.30 -13.44 -0.17
CA ASN A 339 -2.38 -14.13 -1.47
C ASN A 339 -3.78 -14.68 -1.79
N GLY A 340 -4.79 -13.85 -1.57
CA GLY A 340 -6.18 -14.13 -1.94
C GLY A 340 -7.01 -14.72 -0.81
N THR A 341 -6.50 -14.77 0.42
CA THR A 341 -7.17 -15.43 1.55
C THR A 341 -7.26 -14.55 2.80
N TYR A 342 -8.30 -14.76 3.61
CA TYR A 342 -8.42 -14.14 4.94
C TYR A 342 -9.22 -15.07 5.86
N GLY A 343 -8.77 -15.30 7.10
CA GLY A 343 -9.48 -16.18 8.04
C GLY A 343 -9.75 -17.59 7.53
N GLY A 344 -8.90 -18.12 6.63
CA GLY A 344 -9.11 -19.41 5.95
C GLY A 344 -10.15 -19.40 4.83
N LYS A 345 -10.73 -18.24 4.46
CA LYS A 345 -11.60 -18.08 3.29
C LYS A 345 -10.79 -17.58 2.11
N ARG A 346 -10.93 -18.22 0.95
CA ARG A 346 -10.29 -17.79 -0.31
C ARG A 346 -11.26 -16.96 -1.15
N ILE A 347 -10.85 -15.73 -1.47
CA ILE A 347 -11.58 -14.82 -2.37
C ILE A 347 -10.98 -14.87 -3.77
N LEU A 348 -9.65 -14.91 -3.91
CA LEU A 348 -8.94 -14.98 -5.19
C LEU A 348 -7.83 -16.04 -5.13
N GLN A 349 -7.33 -16.47 -6.29
CA GLN A 349 -6.12 -17.29 -6.41
C GLN A 349 -4.86 -16.41 -6.32
N PRO A 350 -3.70 -16.96 -5.86
CA PRO A 350 -2.46 -16.18 -5.75
C PRO A 350 -2.03 -15.52 -7.06
N GLU A 351 -2.22 -16.19 -8.20
CA GLU A 351 -1.87 -15.70 -9.53
C GLU A 351 -2.74 -14.52 -9.94
N THR A 352 -4.04 -14.56 -9.59
CA THR A 352 -4.99 -13.46 -9.82
C THR A 352 -4.65 -12.25 -8.93
N VAL A 353 -4.30 -12.48 -7.67
CA VAL A 353 -3.83 -11.42 -6.76
C VAL A 353 -2.54 -10.78 -7.27
N ARG A 354 -1.62 -11.59 -7.81
CA ARG A 354 -0.39 -11.08 -8.42
C ARG A 354 -0.69 -10.16 -9.61
N LEU A 355 -1.61 -10.51 -10.51
CA LEU A 355 -2.06 -9.63 -11.61
C LEU A 355 -2.69 -8.32 -11.12
N LEU A 356 -3.36 -8.32 -9.96
CA LEU A 356 -3.92 -7.10 -9.35
C LEU A 356 -2.82 -6.19 -8.77
N MET A 357 -1.65 -6.72 -8.43
CA MET A 357 -0.57 -6.05 -7.69
C MET A 357 0.69 -5.72 -8.52
N GLU A 358 0.96 -6.45 -9.60
CA GLU A 358 2.09 -6.20 -10.50
C GLU A 358 1.79 -5.05 -11.48
N ASN A 359 2.77 -4.21 -11.79
CA ASN A 359 2.63 -3.13 -12.77
C ASN A 359 2.26 -3.69 -14.16
N GLN A 360 1.06 -3.39 -14.63
CA GLN A 360 0.51 -3.82 -15.91
C GLN A 360 0.81 -2.85 -17.06
N ILE A 361 1.39 -1.69 -16.75
CA ILE A 361 1.64 -0.60 -17.71
C ILE A 361 3.04 0.05 -17.56
N PRO A 362 4.14 -0.73 -17.53
CA PRO A 362 5.51 -0.21 -17.32
C PRO A 362 6.00 0.76 -18.41
N GLN A 363 5.27 0.92 -19.52
CA GLN A 363 5.50 1.94 -20.53
C GLN A 363 5.07 3.37 -20.13
N PHE A 364 4.39 3.54 -18.99
CA PHE A 364 3.99 4.84 -18.43
C PHE A 364 4.67 5.08 -17.07
N PRO A 365 5.98 5.38 -17.04
CA PRO A 365 6.72 5.54 -15.79
C PRO A 365 6.17 6.70 -14.95
N GLY A 366 5.98 6.45 -13.65
CA GLY A 366 5.31 7.37 -12.72
C GLY A 366 3.81 7.10 -12.56
N ASP A 367 3.16 6.60 -13.62
CA ASP A 367 1.77 6.13 -13.59
C ASP A 367 1.70 4.62 -13.33
N ASP A 368 2.53 4.08 -12.45
CA ASP A 368 2.61 2.63 -12.21
C ASP A 368 1.30 2.09 -11.60
N HIS A 369 0.64 1.15 -12.30
CA HIS A 369 -0.65 0.59 -11.90
C HIS A 369 -0.73 -0.93 -12.07
N GLY A 370 -1.32 -1.59 -11.08
CA GLY A 370 -1.89 -2.92 -11.23
C GLY A 370 -3.25 -2.90 -11.94
N LEU A 371 -4.05 -3.95 -11.77
CA LEU A 371 -5.45 -3.95 -12.24
C LEU A 371 -6.35 -3.17 -11.26
N GLY A 372 -6.19 -1.84 -11.27
CA GLY A 372 -6.95 -0.88 -10.47
C GLY A 372 -6.27 -0.42 -9.17
N TRP A 373 -5.19 -1.08 -8.74
CA TRP A 373 -4.33 -0.55 -7.67
C TRP A 373 -3.33 0.45 -8.24
N GLU A 374 -3.18 1.60 -7.58
CA GLU A 374 -2.04 2.51 -7.77
C GLU A 374 -0.80 1.89 -7.09
N LEU A 375 0.38 1.97 -7.72
CA LEU A 375 1.63 1.41 -7.21
C LEU A 375 2.68 2.51 -6.97
N ALA A 376 3.46 2.37 -5.88
CA ALA A 376 4.63 3.21 -5.57
C ALA A 376 4.40 4.75 -5.56
N GLN A 377 3.15 5.20 -5.37
CA GLN A 377 2.77 6.62 -5.48
C GLN A 377 3.22 7.47 -4.28
N GLY A 378 4.46 7.96 -4.31
CA GLY A 378 5.07 8.76 -3.23
C GLY A 378 4.25 9.97 -2.76
N TRP A 379 3.47 10.61 -3.65
CA TRP A 379 2.64 11.78 -3.33
C TRP A 379 1.51 11.52 -2.31
N TYR A 380 1.24 10.27 -1.93
CA TYR A 380 0.45 9.94 -0.73
C TYR A 380 0.99 8.75 0.08
N MET A 381 1.80 7.87 -0.51
CA MET A 381 2.43 6.74 0.17
C MET A 381 3.74 7.11 0.88
N ASP A 382 4.42 8.20 0.46
CA ASP A 382 5.66 8.74 1.06
C ASP A 382 6.65 7.63 1.47
N ALA A 383 7.13 7.56 2.71
CA ALA A 383 8.11 6.54 3.14
C ALA A 383 7.63 5.06 3.09
N LEU A 384 6.37 4.79 2.69
CA LEU A 384 5.90 3.44 2.31
C LEU A 384 5.98 3.15 0.80
N SER A 385 6.30 4.11 -0.06
CA SER A 385 6.13 4.08 -1.54
C SER A 385 7.12 3.19 -2.31
N GLU A 386 7.43 2.02 -1.78
CA GLU A 386 8.28 1.02 -2.43
C GLU A 386 7.60 0.44 -3.68
N SER A 387 8.38 -0.15 -4.59
CA SER A 387 7.88 -0.67 -5.89
C SER A 387 6.76 -1.70 -5.79
N THR A 388 6.65 -2.42 -4.66
CA THR A 388 5.58 -3.39 -4.38
C THR A 388 4.41 -2.82 -3.59
N THR A 389 4.50 -1.57 -3.10
CA THR A 389 3.45 -0.97 -2.27
C THR A 389 2.28 -0.55 -3.15
N LEU A 390 1.10 -0.97 -2.71
CA LEU A 390 -0.18 -0.73 -3.34
C LEU A 390 -0.91 0.40 -2.59
N GLY A 391 -1.80 1.09 -3.27
CA GLY A 391 -2.79 1.91 -2.60
C GLY A 391 -3.93 2.34 -3.51
N HIS A 392 -4.85 3.09 -2.91
CA HIS A 392 -5.80 3.92 -3.65
C HIS A 392 -6.30 5.06 -2.74
N THR A 393 -6.56 6.23 -3.32
CA THR A 393 -7.18 7.38 -2.63
C THR A 393 -8.67 7.58 -2.99
N GLY A 394 -9.44 8.28 -2.17
CA GLY A 394 -10.83 8.66 -2.47
C GLY A 394 -11.08 10.17 -2.33
N TYR A 395 -11.95 10.73 -3.16
CA TYR A 395 -12.23 12.17 -3.20
C TYR A 395 -12.79 12.74 -1.88
N THR A 396 -13.56 11.93 -1.15
CA THR A 396 -14.08 12.20 0.20
C THR A 396 -12.99 12.36 1.26
N GLY A 397 -11.72 12.05 0.93
CA GLY A 397 -10.57 12.19 1.81
C GLY A 397 -10.06 10.89 2.40
N THR A 398 -10.57 9.76 1.90
CA THR A 398 -10.13 8.42 2.26
C THR A 398 -8.81 8.06 1.56
N SER A 399 -8.01 7.17 2.14
CA SER A 399 -6.84 6.56 1.52
C SER A 399 -6.47 5.27 2.21
N MET A 400 -5.96 4.32 1.44
CA MET A 400 -5.41 3.06 1.91
C MET A 400 -4.06 2.83 1.25
N VAL A 401 -3.06 2.47 2.06
CA VAL A 401 -1.71 2.07 1.63
C VAL A 401 -1.42 0.68 2.19
N VAL A 402 -0.91 -0.21 1.35
CA VAL A 402 -0.62 -1.61 1.67
C VAL A 402 0.80 -1.91 1.19
N SER A 403 1.73 -2.21 2.10
CA SER A 403 3.11 -2.56 1.76
C SER A 403 3.35 -4.05 2.03
N PRO A 404 3.38 -4.92 0.98
CA PRO A 404 3.55 -6.36 1.12
C PRO A 404 4.88 -6.75 1.77
N ASN A 405 5.99 -6.15 1.34
CA ASN A 405 7.32 -6.41 1.88
C ASN A 405 7.41 -6.17 3.40
N ASN A 406 6.53 -5.34 3.95
CA ASN A 406 6.51 -4.94 5.35
C ASN A 406 5.31 -5.48 6.13
N ASN A 407 4.43 -6.26 5.50
CA ASN A 407 3.15 -6.76 6.01
C ASN A 407 2.32 -5.69 6.73
N VAL A 408 2.30 -4.44 6.21
CA VAL A 408 1.66 -3.29 6.87
C VAL A 408 0.56 -2.68 6.00
N ILE A 409 -0.52 -2.26 6.67
CA ILE A 409 -1.66 -1.55 6.11
C ILE A 409 -1.80 -0.24 6.89
N ALA A 410 -1.85 0.88 6.19
CA ALA A 410 -2.16 2.19 6.72
C ALA A 410 -3.44 2.72 6.05
N ILE A 411 -4.47 3.01 6.85
CA ILE A 411 -5.74 3.56 6.38
C ILE A 411 -6.01 4.86 7.12
N LEU A 412 -6.41 5.86 6.34
CA LEU A 412 -6.93 7.14 6.80
C LEU A 412 -8.29 7.32 6.13
N LEU A 413 -9.38 7.29 6.89
CA LEU A 413 -10.71 7.65 6.40
C LEU A 413 -11.10 9.01 6.97
N THR A 414 -11.55 9.94 6.12
CA THR A 414 -11.96 11.28 6.55
C THR A 414 -13.21 11.72 5.78
N ASN A 415 -13.84 12.79 6.25
CA ASN A 415 -14.92 13.48 5.56
C ASN A 415 -14.46 14.86 5.07
N ARG A 416 -13.33 14.94 4.36
CA ARG A 416 -12.72 16.22 3.93
C ARG A 416 -13.66 17.13 3.14
N VAL A 417 -14.64 16.55 2.45
CA VAL A 417 -15.64 17.27 1.64
C VAL A 417 -16.78 17.86 2.47
N HIS A 418 -16.76 17.72 3.79
CA HIS A 418 -17.79 18.23 4.68
C HIS A 418 -17.41 19.62 5.24
N PRO A 419 -18.23 20.67 5.05
CA PRO A 419 -19.47 20.70 4.29
C PRO A 419 -19.29 21.00 2.80
N THR A 420 -18.10 21.42 2.35
CA THR A 420 -17.83 21.84 0.97
C THR A 420 -16.63 21.12 0.36
N ARG A 421 -16.66 20.80 -0.95
CA ARG A 421 -15.47 20.32 -1.68
C ARG A 421 -14.36 21.37 -1.80
N ASN A 422 -14.64 22.65 -1.51
CA ASN A 422 -13.67 23.74 -1.56
C ASN A 422 -12.81 23.82 -0.29
N THR A 423 -11.82 22.93 -0.17
CA THR A 423 -10.76 23.01 0.86
C THR A 423 -9.39 22.67 0.26
N VAL A 424 -8.33 22.79 1.06
CA VAL A 424 -6.96 22.42 0.68
C VAL A 424 -6.80 20.92 0.42
N SER A 425 -5.74 20.52 -0.28
CA SER A 425 -5.48 19.11 -0.56
C SER A 425 -5.22 18.30 0.72
N THR A 426 -5.82 17.12 0.80
CA THR A 426 -5.53 16.14 1.87
C THR A 426 -4.26 15.33 1.61
N ASN A 427 -3.60 15.45 0.46
CA ASN A 427 -2.42 14.65 0.13
C ASN A 427 -1.25 14.83 1.12
N PRO A 428 -0.90 16.05 1.58
CA PRO A 428 0.12 16.23 2.63
C PRO A 428 -0.23 15.52 3.94
N LEU A 429 -1.51 15.41 4.29
CA LEU A 429 -1.95 14.62 5.45
C LEU A 429 -1.74 13.13 5.20
N ARG A 430 -2.17 12.61 4.04
CA ARG A 430 -1.98 11.19 3.64
C ARG A 430 -0.50 10.79 3.70
N ARG A 431 0.38 11.60 3.09
CA ARG A 431 1.85 11.44 3.15
C ARG A 431 2.35 11.32 4.58
N LYS A 432 1.95 12.23 5.47
CA LYS A 432 2.37 12.20 6.89
C LYS A 432 1.91 10.94 7.63
N ILE A 433 0.70 10.44 7.38
CA ILE A 433 0.23 9.19 7.99
C ILE A 433 1.03 7.99 7.49
N ALA A 434 1.31 7.93 6.18
CA ALA A 434 2.13 6.89 5.60
C ALA A 434 3.59 6.95 6.11
N ARG A 435 4.18 8.16 6.16
CA ARG A 435 5.52 8.44 6.72
C ARG A 435 5.67 7.93 8.15
N LEU A 436 4.77 8.33 9.05
CA LEU A 436 4.81 7.93 10.45
C LEU A 436 4.54 6.43 10.64
N THR A 437 3.70 5.83 9.78
CA THR A 437 3.49 4.38 9.78
C THR A 437 4.74 3.61 9.33
N ALA A 438 5.44 4.10 8.29
CA ALA A 438 6.74 3.57 7.89
C ALA A 438 7.74 3.73 9.03
N ASP A 439 7.85 4.92 9.62
CA ASP A 439 8.86 5.22 10.61
C ASP A 439 8.69 4.47 11.94
N ALA A 440 7.46 4.06 12.25
CA ALA A 440 7.21 3.12 13.33
C ALA A 440 7.89 1.75 13.08
N ILE A 441 8.16 1.35 11.85
CA ILE A 441 8.89 0.10 11.54
C ILE A 441 10.42 0.36 11.58
N PRO A 442 11.18 -0.31 12.47
CA PRO A 442 12.62 -0.09 12.59
C PRO A 442 13.39 -0.71 11.42
N VAL A 443 14.46 -0.04 11.00
CA VAL A 443 15.50 -0.63 10.13
C VAL A 443 16.40 -1.50 11.00
N ALA A 444 16.72 -2.71 10.55
CA ALA A 444 17.65 -3.59 11.28
C ALA A 444 19.07 -3.03 11.21
N ILE A 445 19.66 -2.66 12.35
CA ILE A 445 21.03 -2.15 12.44
C ILE A 445 21.98 -3.31 12.80
N PRO A 446 23.09 -3.52 12.06
CA PRO A 446 24.13 -4.47 12.42
C PRO A 446 24.66 -4.30 13.86
N GLY A 447 24.87 -5.42 14.58
CA GLY A 447 25.89 -5.47 15.63
C GLY A 447 25.57 -5.01 17.07
N LYS A 448 24.31 -4.73 17.45
CA LYS A 448 23.90 -4.03 18.72
C LYS A 448 24.23 -2.54 18.77
N GLU A 449 24.77 -1.98 17.70
CA GLU A 449 25.22 -0.58 17.70
C GLU A 449 24.06 0.39 17.47
N ARG A 450 24.30 1.66 17.79
CA ARG A 450 23.42 2.77 17.40
C ARG A 450 23.83 3.27 16.03
N ALA A 451 22.86 3.61 15.20
CA ALA A 451 23.08 4.31 13.95
C ALA A 451 22.57 5.75 14.08
N TRP A 452 23.31 6.69 13.50
CA TRP A 452 22.78 8.01 13.20
C TRP A 452 21.78 7.89 12.05
N PHE A 453 20.64 8.57 12.19
CA PHE A 453 19.59 8.64 11.17
C PHE A 453 19.31 10.11 10.83
N ALA A 454 19.27 10.41 9.53
CA ALA A 454 19.18 11.78 9.03
C ALA A 454 17.80 12.44 9.13
N GLY A 455 16.77 11.69 9.54
CA GLY A 455 15.40 12.21 9.64
C GLY A 455 14.57 12.01 8.37
N TYR A 456 13.34 12.54 8.42
CA TYR A 456 12.46 12.75 7.26
C TYR A 456 12.07 14.23 7.27
N GLY A 457 11.92 14.82 6.09
CA GLY A 457 11.53 16.21 5.94
C GLY A 457 11.27 16.56 4.49
N ASP A 458 10.46 17.60 4.28
CA ASP A 458 10.30 18.22 2.98
C ASP A 458 11.25 19.43 2.97
N GLY A 459 12.20 19.49 2.04
CA GLY A 459 13.26 20.51 1.98
C GLY A 459 14.35 20.37 3.05
N LEU A 460 14.67 19.13 3.47
CA LEU A 460 15.62 18.86 4.54
C LEU A 460 17.07 19.15 4.09
N ASN A 461 17.90 19.60 5.03
CA ASN A 461 19.32 19.89 4.83
C ASN A 461 20.11 19.50 6.10
N ALA A 462 19.97 18.25 6.53
CA ALA A 462 20.44 17.79 7.83
C ALA A 462 21.94 17.44 7.81
N ALA A 463 22.73 17.96 8.75
CA ALA A 463 24.16 17.72 8.87
C ALA A 463 24.56 16.98 10.15
N LEU A 464 25.44 15.98 10.02
CA LEU A 464 26.12 15.30 11.11
C LEU A 464 27.62 15.55 10.95
N SER A 465 28.23 16.33 11.85
CA SER A 465 29.58 16.86 11.68
C SER A 465 30.53 16.47 12.81
N THR A 466 31.83 16.51 12.52
CA THR A 466 32.92 16.49 13.51
C THR A 466 33.99 17.48 13.08
N ASN A 467 34.60 18.14 14.06
CA ASN A 467 35.87 18.82 13.86
C ASN A 467 37.02 17.81 13.94
N VAL A 468 38.14 18.10 13.28
CA VAL A 468 39.35 17.28 13.25
C VAL A 468 40.57 18.17 13.00
N THR A 469 41.78 17.64 13.15
CA THR A 469 43.00 18.32 12.69
C THR A 469 43.87 17.30 11.98
N LEU A 470 43.86 17.34 10.65
CA LEU A 470 44.64 16.42 9.82
C LEU A 470 45.87 17.12 9.24
N ASN A 471 47.06 16.63 9.57
CA ASN A 471 48.32 17.09 8.95
C ASN A 471 48.63 16.33 7.65
N GLU A 472 48.18 15.08 7.58
CA GLU A 472 48.36 14.15 6.46
C GLU A 472 46.98 13.64 6.00
N GLN A 473 46.95 12.81 4.97
CA GLN A 473 45.72 12.17 4.51
C GLN A 473 45.15 11.24 5.60
N ALA A 474 43.83 11.04 5.59
CA ALA A 474 43.17 10.07 6.44
C ALA A 474 42.12 9.27 5.67
N THR A 475 41.70 8.15 6.25
CA THR A 475 40.65 7.28 5.70
C THR A 475 39.45 7.29 6.62
N LEU A 476 38.29 7.71 6.10
CA LEU A 476 36.99 7.62 6.76
C LEU A 476 36.29 6.32 6.31
N THR A 477 35.98 5.43 7.24
CA THR A 477 35.20 4.21 7.00
C THR A 477 33.92 4.24 7.83
N PHE A 478 32.79 3.89 7.23
CA PHE A 478 31.49 3.86 7.90
C PHE A 478 30.58 2.80 7.26
N ASP A 479 29.65 2.24 8.04
CA ASP A 479 28.59 1.39 7.53
C ASP A 479 27.34 2.24 7.27
N THR A 480 26.71 2.06 6.11
CA THR A 480 25.58 2.87 5.66
C THR A 480 24.42 2.04 5.14
N TRP A 481 23.21 2.55 5.30
CA TRP A 481 21.99 2.06 4.68
C TRP A 481 21.09 3.23 4.31
N HIS A 482 20.43 3.18 3.15
CA HIS A 482 19.52 4.24 2.72
C HIS A 482 18.39 3.73 1.81
N ARG A 483 17.23 4.39 1.91
CA ARG A 483 16.26 4.51 0.81
C ARG A 483 15.85 5.97 0.70
N MET A 484 16.02 6.54 -0.48
CA MET A 484 15.90 7.95 -0.84
C MET A 484 15.13 8.03 -2.16
N GLU A 485 14.52 9.17 -2.48
CA GLU A 485 13.97 9.35 -3.84
C GLU A 485 15.11 9.33 -4.89
N PRO A 486 15.07 8.43 -5.91
CA PRO A 486 16.18 8.26 -6.86
C PRO A 486 16.46 9.51 -7.71
N ASN A 487 17.68 10.03 -7.62
CA ASN A 487 18.17 11.22 -8.32
C ASN A 487 17.51 12.55 -7.90
N VAL A 488 16.85 12.57 -6.74
CA VAL A 488 16.15 13.74 -6.19
C VAL A 488 16.63 14.02 -4.76
N ASP A 489 16.57 12.99 -3.90
CA ASP A 489 17.15 13.00 -2.56
C ASP A 489 18.63 12.56 -2.61
N PHE A 490 19.48 13.17 -1.77
CA PHE A 490 20.92 12.90 -1.79
C PHE A 490 21.57 12.85 -0.41
N GLY A 491 22.39 11.83 -0.18
CA GLY A 491 23.33 11.75 0.94
C GLY A 491 24.77 11.95 0.45
N VAL A 492 25.52 12.84 1.08
CA VAL A 492 26.90 13.17 0.69
C VAL A 492 27.83 13.28 1.90
N VAL A 493 29.11 12.93 1.73
CA VAL A 493 30.18 13.28 2.68
C VAL A 493 30.90 14.51 2.17
N GLU A 494 31.04 15.53 3.01
CA GLU A 494 31.74 16.77 2.68
C GLU A 494 32.85 17.06 3.69
N VAL A 495 33.91 17.73 3.24
CA VAL A 495 35.04 18.18 4.05
C VAL A 495 35.25 19.68 3.91
N SER A 496 35.88 20.28 4.91
CA SER A 496 36.30 21.68 4.89
C SER A 496 37.65 21.86 5.57
N SER A 497 38.46 22.80 5.07
CA SER A 497 39.71 23.27 5.69
C SER A 497 39.51 24.52 6.55
N ASP A 498 38.41 25.27 6.38
CA ASP A 498 38.14 26.54 7.07
C ASP A 498 36.78 26.59 7.82
N GLY A 499 35.99 25.51 7.74
CA GLY A 499 34.64 25.39 8.33
C GLY A 499 33.52 26.06 7.51
N THR A 500 33.85 26.81 6.46
CA THR A 500 32.91 27.64 5.68
C THR A 500 32.75 27.14 4.24
N HIS A 501 33.84 26.76 3.57
CA HIS A 501 33.82 26.17 2.23
C HIS A 501 33.82 24.65 2.31
N TRP A 502 32.81 24.01 1.73
CA TRP A 502 32.59 22.57 1.81
C TRP A 502 32.77 21.93 0.44
N THR A 503 33.52 20.83 0.38
CA THR A 503 33.78 20.06 -0.84
C THR A 503 33.32 18.62 -0.64
N GLN A 504 32.54 18.08 -1.59
CA GLN A 504 32.16 16.67 -1.60
C GLN A 504 33.40 15.77 -1.71
N VAL A 505 33.40 14.69 -0.93
CA VAL A 505 34.35 13.58 -1.04
C VAL A 505 33.60 12.24 -1.14
N GLY A 506 34.09 11.35 -1.99
CA GLY A 506 33.45 10.06 -2.24
C GLY A 506 32.17 10.14 -3.09
N GLU A 507 31.41 9.07 -3.06
CA GLU A 507 30.21 8.84 -3.88
C GLU A 507 29.00 9.63 -3.35
N LEU A 508 28.21 10.18 -4.28
CA LEU A 508 26.90 10.77 -3.98
C LEU A 508 25.87 9.64 -3.86
N LEU A 509 25.28 9.47 -2.67
CA LEU A 509 24.27 8.43 -2.43
C LEU A 509 22.88 8.95 -2.82
N THR A 510 22.11 8.13 -3.53
CA THR A 510 20.69 8.35 -3.85
C THR A 510 19.98 7.00 -4.06
N GLY A 511 18.66 7.01 -4.24
CA GLY A 511 17.86 5.79 -4.46
C GLY A 511 17.91 4.83 -3.27
N SER A 512 18.01 3.51 -3.51
CA SER A 512 18.16 2.52 -2.44
C SER A 512 19.52 1.84 -2.45
N GLY A 513 20.16 1.76 -1.28
CA GLY A 513 21.39 0.99 -1.07
C GLY A 513 21.18 -0.53 -0.93
N GLY A 514 19.94 -1.00 -0.83
CA GLY A 514 19.63 -2.41 -0.57
C GLY A 514 19.88 -2.80 0.91
N ASP A 515 20.93 -3.58 1.14
CA ASP A 515 21.42 -3.99 2.47
C ASP A 515 22.41 -2.96 3.04
N TRP A 516 22.85 -3.17 4.29
CA TRP A 516 23.94 -2.38 4.88
C TRP A 516 25.28 -2.65 4.17
N VAL A 517 25.98 -1.59 3.80
CA VAL A 517 27.29 -1.67 3.14
C VAL A 517 28.33 -0.80 3.85
N THR A 518 29.56 -1.30 3.95
CA THR A 518 30.70 -0.49 4.40
C THR A 518 31.19 0.38 3.23
N LYS A 519 31.31 1.68 3.44
CA LYS A 519 31.94 2.64 2.52
C LYS A 519 33.24 3.15 3.13
N THR A 520 34.19 3.46 2.24
CA THR A 520 35.49 4.05 2.58
C THR A 520 35.72 5.28 1.71
N VAL A 521 36.12 6.39 2.33
CA VAL A 521 36.33 7.69 1.68
C VAL A 521 37.67 8.27 2.12
N THR A 522 38.47 8.71 1.17
CA THR A 522 39.72 9.43 1.43
C THR A 522 39.42 10.86 1.89
N ILE A 523 40.01 11.27 3.01
CA ILE A 523 39.91 12.61 3.57
C ILE A 523 41.24 13.35 3.33
N PRO A 524 41.24 14.50 2.64
CA PRO A 524 42.46 15.26 2.37
C PRO A 524 43.20 15.73 3.62
N ALA A 525 44.51 15.90 3.49
CA ALA A 525 45.32 16.63 4.45
C ALA A 525 44.80 18.07 4.64
N HIS A 526 45.06 18.66 5.81
CA HIS A 526 44.60 20.00 6.22
C HIS A 526 43.07 20.16 6.34
N THR A 527 42.31 19.06 6.30
CA THR A 527 40.89 19.06 6.69
C THR A 527 40.76 19.42 8.18
N THR A 528 39.87 20.36 8.48
CA THR A 528 39.52 20.79 9.84
C THR A 528 38.10 20.37 10.25
N SER A 529 37.22 20.09 9.28
CA SER A 529 35.85 19.63 9.52
C SER A 529 35.42 18.57 8.51
N ILE A 530 34.64 17.58 8.97
CA ILE A 530 34.00 16.54 8.13
C ILE A 530 32.51 16.51 8.48
N ARG A 531 31.62 16.34 7.49
CA ARG A 531 30.20 16.08 7.75
C ARG A 531 29.57 15.08 6.78
N PHE A 532 28.58 14.35 7.28
CA PHE A 532 27.56 13.72 6.45
C PHE A 532 26.41 14.71 6.30
N ARG A 533 25.89 14.88 5.08
CA ARG A 533 24.83 15.83 4.77
C ARG A 533 23.73 15.18 3.95
N TYR A 534 22.50 15.29 4.43
CA TYR A 534 21.31 14.73 3.77
C TYR A 534 20.41 15.85 3.25
N HIS A 535 20.06 15.74 1.97
CA HIS A 535 19.21 16.66 1.24
C HIS A 535 17.94 15.95 0.78
N THR A 536 16.79 16.60 0.96
CA THR A 536 15.52 16.17 0.37
C THR A 536 14.82 17.28 -0.39
N ASP A 537 13.97 16.88 -1.33
CA ASP A 537 13.04 17.77 -2.01
C ASP A 537 11.77 18.04 -1.18
N ALA A 538 10.75 18.67 -1.78
CA ALA A 538 9.48 18.98 -1.13
C ALA A 538 8.35 17.95 -1.39
N SER A 539 8.64 16.78 -1.97
CA SER A 539 7.61 15.93 -2.60
C SER A 539 7.51 14.48 -2.09
N VAL A 540 8.61 13.73 -1.96
CA VAL A 540 8.56 12.31 -1.54
C VAL A 540 9.76 11.99 -0.65
N ASN A 541 9.52 11.43 0.52
CA ASN A 541 10.61 10.89 1.34
C ASN A 541 10.68 9.38 1.17
N GLY A 542 11.90 8.87 1.01
CA GLY A 542 12.17 7.45 1.21
C GLY A 542 12.21 7.06 2.70
N ARG A 543 13.06 6.10 3.05
CA ARG A 543 13.38 5.72 4.44
C ARG A 543 14.52 6.52 5.06
N GLY A 544 15.00 7.57 4.37
CA GLY A 544 16.12 8.41 4.76
C GLY A 544 17.48 7.69 4.74
N TRP A 545 18.45 8.28 5.44
CA TRP A 545 19.84 7.81 5.48
C TRP A 545 20.27 7.41 6.89
N TYR A 546 20.89 6.24 7.02
CA TYR A 546 21.49 5.72 8.24
C TYR A 546 23.01 5.56 8.08
N VAL A 547 23.76 5.98 9.11
CA VAL A 547 25.22 5.86 9.18
C VAL A 547 25.63 5.31 10.55
N SER A 548 26.51 4.31 10.58
CA SER A 548 27.05 3.69 11.81
C SER A 548 28.52 3.31 11.63
N ASN A 549 29.16 2.75 12.68
CA ASN A 549 30.55 2.27 12.64
C ASN A 549 31.61 3.28 12.17
N ILE A 550 31.32 4.58 12.32
CA ILE A 550 32.13 5.67 11.77
C ILE A 550 33.52 5.69 12.42
N ARG A 551 34.55 5.50 11.61
CA ARG A 551 35.96 5.43 12.02
C ARG A 551 36.81 6.28 11.09
N LEU A 552 37.63 7.14 11.67
CA LEU A 552 38.68 7.87 10.96
C LEU A 552 40.03 7.26 11.36
N THR A 553 40.90 6.97 10.40
CA THR A 553 42.26 6.46 10.63
C THR A 553 43.27 7.23 9.81
N ASP A 554 44.48 7.42 10.34
CA ASP A 554 45.64 7.87 9.55
C ASP A 554 46.12 6.78 8.58
N ASP A 555 47.09 7.11 7.72
CA ASP A 555 47.67 6.18 6.74
C ASP A 555 48.41 4.98 7.37
N SER A 556 48.69 5.00 8.68
CA SER A 556 49.20 3.83 9.43
C SER A 556 48.09 2.89 9.92
N GLY A 557 46.82 3.25 9.69
CA GLY A 557 45.64 2.55 10.20
C GLY A 557 45.32 2.85 11.67
N LYS A 558 46.02 3.81 12.30
CA LYS A 558 45.77 4.19 13.69
C LYS A 558 44.54 5.10 13.77
N LYS A 559 43.65 4.81 14.72
CA LYS A 559 42.39 5.54 14.90
C LYS A 559 42.64 6.98 15.35
N ILE A 560 42.05 7.92 14.62
CA ILE A 560 41.94 9.33 14.99
C ILE A 560 40.62 9.49 15.79
N PRO A 561 40.66 9.99 17.04
CA PRO A 561 39.46 10.21 17.81
C PRO A 561 38.66 11.40 17.25
N VAL A 562 37.37 11.19 17.02
CA VAL A 562 36.42 12.19 16.51
C VAL A 562 35.11 12.09 17.30
N ALA A 563 34.42 13.21 17.46
CA ALA A 563 33.15 13.32 18.16
C ALA A 563 32.10 13.86 17.19
N TRP A 564 31.09 13.05 16.88
CA TRP A 564 30.05 13.40 15.92
C TRP A 564 28.89 14.10 16.62
N GLU A 565 28.53 15.27 16.12
CA GLU A 565 27.51 16.16 16.67
C GLU A 565 26.47 16.52 15.61
N SER A 566 25.22 16.61 16.03
CA SER A 566 24.10 17.09 15.21
C SER A 566 22.93 17.51 16.10
N SER A 567 22.16 18.49 15.65
CA SER A 567 20.83 18.83 16.17
C SER A 567 19.69 18.29 15.28
N GLU A 568 20.03 17.68 14.14
CA GLU A 568 19.10 17.31 13.06
C GLU A 568 19.05 15.80 12.84
N TRP A 569 20.19 15.12 13.02
CA TRP A 569 20.29 13.67 13.01
C TRP A 569 20.05 13.08 14.41
N GLU A 570 19.33 11.96 14.48
CA GLU A 570 19.05 11.25 15.73
C GLU A 570 19.80 9.91 15.83
N GLN A 571 20.14 9.47 17.04
CA GLN A 571 20.76 8.15 17.26
C GLN A 571 19.72 7.07 17.57
N ARG A 572 19.43 6.22 16.57
CA ARG A 572 18.51 5.09 16.66
C ARG A 572 19.21 3.78 17.04
N SER A 573 18.43 2.85 17.59
CA SER A 573 18.81 1.45 17.81
C SER A 573 17.84 0.50 17.10
N ASN A 574 18.19 -0.79 17.07
CA ASN A 574 17.23 -1.89 16.89
C ASN A 574 16.07 -1.82 17.91
#